data_AF-X1CM84-F1
#
_entry.id   AF-X1CM84-F1
#
_cell.length_a   1.000
_cell.length_b   1.000
_cell.length_c   1.000
_cell.angle_alpha   90.00
_cell.angle_beta   90.00
_cell.angle_gamma   90.00
#
_symmetry.space_group_name_H-M   'P 1'
#
loop_
_entity.id
_entity.type
_entity.pdbx_description
1 polymer ?
#
loop_
_entity_poly.entity_id
_entity_poly.type
_entity_poly.pdbx_seq_one_letter_code
_entity_poly.pdbx_strand_id
1 'polypeptide(L)'
;MAAPHFPLALDVLVDLIRAPRFEPQEMEKERQVILEELAMIADIPSQLVDLDIDQALWADQPLGWDVAGTEESVKAIDCQMALDYLSRQYVPKNIVVSMAGNVDPRQAQEQVAAFWRDCPSGSPSSSFPTTDGQGPRCTLRYKKSEQAHLCL
;
A
#
# COMPACT_ATOMS: atom_id res chain seq x y z
N MET A 1 29.59 7.69 1.20
CA MET A 1 29.55 6.25 0.85
C MET A 1 28.36 5.88 -0.05
N ALA A 2 27.22 6.58 -0.03
CA ALA A 2 26.06 6.26 -0.90
C ALA A 2 26.13 6.81 -2.35
N ALA A 3 26.80 7.94 -2.58
CA ALA A 3 26.84 8.62 -3.88
C ALA A 3 27.27 7.76 -5.10
N PRO A 4 28.31 6.90 -5.05
CA PRO A 4 28.72 6.11 -6.22
C PRO A 4 27.73 5.00 -6.57
N HIS A 5 26.83 4.62 -5.66
CA HIS A 5 25.83 3.57 -5.88
C HIS A 5 24.47 4.12 -6.34
N PHE A 6 24.34 5.45 -6.48
CA PHE A 6 23.09 6.08 -6.89
C PHE A 6 22.53 5.51 -8.19
N PRO A 7 23.31 5.33 -9.28
CA PRO A 7 22.78 4.77 -10.52
C PRO A 7 22.22 3.36 -10.35
N LEU A 8 22.93 2.51 -9.58
CA LEU A 8 22.49 1.13 -9.32
C LEU A 8 21.26 1.09 -8.42
N ALA A 9 21.21 1.91 -7.38
CA ALA A 9 20.04 1.97 -6.48
C ALA A 9 18.80 2.45 -7.24
N LEU A 10 18.96 3.47 -8.10
CA LEU A 10 17.87 3.96 -8.94
C LEU A 10 17.41 2.89 -9.95
N ASP A 11 18.34 2.18 -10.58
CA ASP A 11 18.04 1.09 -11.52
C ASP A 11 17.19 -0.01 -10.86
N VAL A 12 17.59 -0.49 -9.69
CA VAL A 12 16.84 -1.52 -8.93
C VAL A 12 15.44 -1.02 -8.54
N LEU A 13 15.32 0.22 -8.05
CA LEU A 13 14.01 0.77 -7.66
C LEU A 13 13.08 0.94 -8.86
N VAL A 14 13.62 1.34 -10.02
CA VAL A 14 12.84 1.45 -11.25
C VAL A 14 12.41 0.07 -11.75
N ASP A 15 13.30 -0.92 -11.73
CA ASP A 15 12.99 -2.28 -12.16
C ASP A 15 11.85 -2.89 -11.33
N LEU A 16 11.87 -2.70 -10.01
CA LEU A 16 10.81 -3.14 -9.10
C LEU A 16 9.43 -2.58 -9.48
N ILE A 17 9.38 -1.35 -9.97
CA ILE A 17 8.11 -0.69 -10.34
C ILE A 17 7.71 -1.02 -11.78
N ARG A 18 8.67 -1.07 -12.71
CA ARG A 18 8.41 -1.17 -14.16
C ARG A 18 8.27 -2.60 -14.67
N ALA A 19 9.01 -3.54 -14.08
CA ALA A 19 9.08 -4.91 -14.55
C ALA A 19 8.93 -5.95 -13.42
N PRO A 20 7.94 -5.80 -12.51
CA PRO A 20 7.73 -6.80 -11.48
C PRO A 20 7.34 -8.14 -12.10
N ARG A 21 7.96 -9.21 -11.61
CA ARG A 21 7.61 -10.58 -11.99
C ARG A 21 6.47 -11.06 -11.13
N PHE A 22 5.28 -11.15 -11.72
CA PHE A 22 4.11 -11.74 -11.08
C PHE A 22 3.99 -13.22 -11.48
N GLU A 23 4.59 -14.10 -10.68
CA GLU A 23 4.46 -15.55 -10.85
C GLU A 23 3.29 -16.08 -10.00
N PRO A 24 2.35 -16.86 -10.59
CA PRO A 24 1.18 -17.34 -9.85
C PRO A 24 1.53 -18.09 -8.56
N GLN A 25 2.61 -18.88 -8.57
CA GLN A 25 3.04 -19.64 -7.40
C GLN A 25 3.58 -18.75 -6.27
N GLU A 26 4.31 -17.68 -6.59
CA GLU A 26 4.79 -16.73 -5.59
C GLU A 26 3.63 -15.89 -5.04
N MET A 27 2.66 -15.55 -5.88
CA MET A 27 1.47 -14.83 -5.45
C MET A 27 0.64 -15.65 -4.44
N GLU A 28 0.50 -16.96 -4.63
CA GLU A 28 -0.19 -17.82 -3.66
C GLU A 28 0.58 -17.97 -2.34
N LYS A 29 1.92 -17.96 -2.37
CA LYS A 29 2.71 -17.94 -1.14
C LYS A 29 2.48 -16.64 -0.37
N GLU A 30 2.57 -15.50 -1.06
CA GLU A 30 2.33 -14.19 -0.46
C GLU A 30 0.92 -14.08 0.12
N ARG A 31 -0.08 -14.67 -0.54
CA ARG A 31 -1.44 -14.74 -0.02
C ARG A 31 -1.52 -15.39 1.36
N GLN A 32 -0.83 -16.51 1.55
CA GLN A 32 -0.82 -17.19 2.84
C GLN A 32 -0.14 -16.34 3.90
N VAL A 33 0.95 -15.65 3.55
CA VAL A 33 1.63 -14.72 4.46
C VAL A 33 0.68 -13.60 4.91
N ILE A 34 -0.02 -12.94 3.98
CA ILE A 34 -0.97 -11.86 4.31
C ILE A 34 -2.12 -12.38 5.17
N LEU A 35 -2.64 -13.59 4.89
CA LEU A 35 -3.69 -14.21 5.72
C LEU A 35 -3.20 -14.54 7.14
N GLU A 36 -1.95 -14.98 7.28
CA GLU A 36 -1.32 -15.19 8.58
C GLU A 36 -1.13 -13.87 9.33
N GLU A 37 -0.73 -12.79 8.65
CA GLU A 37 -0.62 -11.45 9.24
C GLU A 37 -1.97 -10.93 9.74
N LEU A 38 -3.03 -11.06 8.95
CA LEU A 38 -4.40 -10.72 9.36
C LEU A 38 -4.83 -11.52 10.61
N ALA A 39 -4.54 -12.82 10.64
CA ALA A 39 -4.83 -13.66 11.79
C ALA A 39 -4.04 -13.25 13.04
N MET A 40 -2.75 -12.92 12.88
CA MET A 40 -1.90 -12.43 13.97
C MET A 40 -2.43 -11.12 14.54
N ILE A 41 -2.80 -10.15 13.69
CA ILE A 41 -3.38 -8.87 14.13
C ILE A 41 -4.69 -9.11 14.88
N ALA A 42 -5.55 -10.01 14.37
CA ALA A 42 -6.80 -10.37 15.04
C ALA A 42 -6.60 -10.96 16.44
N ASP A 43 -5.42 -11.54 16.72
CA ASP A 43 -5.02 -12.08 18.02
C ASP A 43 -4.30 -11.09 18.94
N ILE A 44 -4.01 -9.88 18.47
CA ILE A 44 -3.40 -8.79 19.25
C ILE A 44 -4.46 -7.71 19.52
N PRO A 45 -5.17 -7.74 20.67
CA PRO A 45 -6.30 -6.84 20.91
C PRO A 45 -5.97 -5.34 20.86
N SER A 46 -4.73 -4.97 21.18
CA SER A 46 -4.26 -3.58 21.10
C SER A 46 -4.12 -3.08 19.66
N GLN A 47 -3.81 -3.95 18.69
CA GLN A 47 -3.79 -3.58 17.27
C GLN A 47 -5.19 -3.65 16.67
N LEU A 48 -5.99 -4.61 17.13
CA LEU A 48 -7.37 -4.76 16.66
C LEU A 48 -8.24 -3.55 17.00
N VAL A 49 -8.03 -2.90 18.16
CA VAL A 49 -8.77 -1.68 18.53
C VAL A 49 -8.39 -0.48 17.65
N ASP A 50 -7.16 -0.43 17.13
CA ASP A 50 -6.72 0.61 16.19
C ASP A 50 -7.44 0.47 14.84
N LEU A 51 -7.63 -0.76 14.36
CA LEU A 51 -8.45 -1.01 13.16
C LEU A 51 -9.94 -0.71 13.38
N ASP A 52 -10.46 -1.06 14.56
CA ASP A 52 -11.87 -0.84 14.89
C ASP A 52 -12.20 0.66 15.00
N ILE A 53 -11.27 1.51 15.46
CA ILE A 53 -11.51 2.97 15.52
C ILE A 53 -11.49 3.60 14.13
N ASP A 54 -10.62 3.18 13.22
CA ASP A 54 -10.60 3.69 11.83
C ASP A 54 -11.93 3.35 11.12
N GLN A 55 -12.41 2.11 11.27
CA GLN A 55 -13.73 1.70 10.79
C GLN A 55 -14.86 2.48 11.49
N ALA A 56 -14.76 2.75 12.79
CA ALA A 56 -15.77 3.54 13.48
C ALA A 56 -15.79 4.99 12.98
N LEU A 57 -14.64 5.61 12.75
CA LEU A 57 -14.52 7.00 12.30
C LEU A 57 -15.07 7.17 10.87
N TRP A 58 -14.70 6.28 9.97
CA TRP A 58 -14.97 6.44 8.54
C TRP A 58 -16.11 5.56 8.01
N ALA A 59 -16.58 4.57 8.78
CA ALA A 59 -17.50 3.50 8.34
C ALA A 59 -17.03 2.86 7.03
N ASP A 60 -17.97 2.55 6.13
CA ASP A 60 -17.68 1.96 4.83
C ASP A 60 -17.23 3.04 3.83
N GLN A 61 -16.14 3.72 4.18
CA GLN A 61 -15.45 4.68 3.32
C GLN A 61 -13.97 4.28 3.19
N PRO A 62 -13.31 4.63 2.08
CA PRO A 62 -11.93 4.25 1.81
C PRO A 62 -10.92 4.54 2.94
N LEU A 63 -11.13 5.59 3.74
CA LEU A 63 -10.25 5.93 4.87
C LEU A 63 -10.42 5.01 6.09
N GLY A 64 -11.52 4.25 6.17
CA GLY A 64 -11.77 3.29 7.25
C GLY A 64 -11.44 1.85 6.90
N TRP A 65 -11.05 1.58 5.65
CA TRP A 65 -10.69 0.24 5.22
C TRP A 65 -9.26 -0.07 5.65
N ASP A 66 -9.06 -1.27 6.20
CA ASP A 66 -7.71 -1.76 6.51
C ASP A 66 -6.89 -1.85 5.21
N VAL A 67 -5.63 -1.41 5.28
CA VAL A 67 -4.68 -1.47 4.17
C VAL A 67 -4.44 -2.91 3.70
N ALA A 68 -4.50 -3.89 4.60
CA ALA A 68 -4.40 -5.31 4.27
C ALA A 68 -5.68 -5.86 3.61
N GLY A 69 -6.80 -5.12 3.69
CA GLY A 69 -8.11 -5.55 3.24
C GLY A 69 -8.77 -6.55 4.20
N THR A 70 -9.69 -7.34 3.68
CA THR A 70 -10.34 -8.44 4.42
C THR A 70 -9.84 -9.80 3.96
N GLU A 71 -10.07 -10.83 4.77
CA GLU A 71 -9.77 -12.22 4.39
C GLU A 71 -10.44 -12.59 3.05
N GLU A 72 -11.67 -12.12 2.82
CA GLU A 72 -12.39 -12.33 1.56
C GLU A 72 -11.72 -11.62 0.39
N SER A 73 -11.32 -10.35 0.55
CA SER A 73 -10.66 -9.62 -0.54
C SER A 73 -9.30 -10.22 -0.87
N VAL A 74 -8.51 -10.61 0.13
CA VAL A 74 -7.19 -11.23 -0.06
C VAL A 74 -7.28 -12.56 -0.81
N LYS A 75 -8.33 -13.35 -0.54
CA LYS A 75 -8.62 -14.61 -1.25
C LYS A 75 -9.11 -14.40 -2.68
N ALA A 76 -9.75 -13.27 -2.97
CA ALA A 76 -10.33 -12.97 -4.27
C ALA A 76 -9.37 -12.32 -5.27
N ILE A 77 -8.31 -11.66 -4.78
CA ILE A 77 -7.32 -10.99 -5.65
C ILE A 77 -6.53 -12.01 -6.46
N ASP A 78 -6.59 -11.86 -7.79
CA ASP A 78 -5.78 -12.64 -8.73
C ASP A 78 -4.64 -11.81 -9.36
N CYS A 79 -3.76 -12.50 -10.09
CA CYS A 79 -2.57 -11.91 -10.71
C CYS A 79 -2.93 -10.80 -11.71
N GLN A 80 -4.03 -10.96 -12.45
CA GLN A 80 -4.46 -9.97 -13.42
C GLN A 80 -4.96 -8.70 -12.73
N MET A 81 -5.70 -8.83 -11.62
CA MET A 81 -6.13 -7.68 -10.81
C MET A 81 -4.94 -6.87 -10.28
N ALA A 82 -3.88 -7.54 -9.83
CA ALA A 82 -2.66 -6.88 -9.36
C ALA A 82 -1.93 -6.14 -10.50
N LEU A 83 -1.79 -6.77 -11.66
CA LEU A 83 -1.19 -6.15 -12.86
C LEU A 83 -2.03 -4.97 -13.38
N ASP A 84 -3.35 -5.10 -13.37
CA ASP A 84 -4.29 -4.04 -13.74
C ASP A 84 -4.19 -2.87 -12.77
N TYR A 85 -4.06 -3.12 -11.47
CA TYR A 85 -3.84 -2.08 -10.47
C TYR A 85 -2.50 -1.37 -10.71
N LEU A 86 -1.41 -2.12 -10.89
CA LEU A 86 -0.08 -1.59 -11.15
C LEU A 86 -0.09 -0.67 -12.38
N SER A 87 -0.60 -1.16 -13.52
CA SER A 87 -0.64 -0.40 -14.77
C SER A 87 -1.46 0.88 -14.69
N ARG A 88 -2.51 0.91 -13.85
CA ARG A 88 -3.36 2.09 -13.66
C ARG A 88 -2.76 3.10 -12.70
N GLN A 89 -2.15 2.65 -11.60
CA GLN A 89 -1.74 3.52 -10.50
C GLN A 89 -0.28 3.96 -10.58
N TYR A 90 0.62 3.11 -11.11
CA TYR A 90 2.07 3.38 -11.17
C TYR A 90 2.45 4.07 -12.48
N VAL A 91 1.78 5.19 -12.76
CA VAL A 91 2.02 6.03 -13.93
C VAL A 91 2.90 7.23 -13.56
N PRO A 92 3.70 7.79 -14.48
CA PRO A 92 4.63 8.88 -14.15
C PRO A 92 3.97 10.10 -13.49
N LYS A 93 2.71 10.40 -13.80
CA LYS A 93 1.93 11.49 -13.19
C LYS A 93 1.54 11.24 -11.73
N ASN A 94 1.68 10.01 -11.23
CA ASN A 94 1.31 9.58 -9.89
C ASN A 94 2.53 9.14 -9.06
N ILE A 95 3.76 9.39 -9.55
CA ILE A 95 5.01 9.00 -8.88
C ILE A 95 5.80 10.26 -8.53
N VAL A 96 6.28 10.32 -7.28
CA VAL A 96 7.19 11.35 -6.79
C VAL A 96 8.52 10.69 -6.42
N VAL A 97 9.63 11.19 -6.98
CA VAL A 97 10.98 10.74 -6.63
C VAL A 97 11.60 11.76 -5.68
N SER A 98 11.88 11.36 -4.45
CA SER A 98 12.57 12.17 -3.44
C SER A 98 14.00 11.69 -3.24
N MET A 99 14.94 12.62 -3.18
CA MET A 99 16.37 12.33 -3.02
C MET A 99 16.99 13.30 -2.04
N ALA A 100 17.80 12.80 -1.10
CA ALA A 100 18.52 13.59 -0.12
C ALA A 100 19.95 13.05 0.07
N GLY A 101 20.91 13.95 0.24
CA GLY A 101 22.32 13.61 0.46
C GLY A 101 23.26 14.20 -0.58
N ASN A 102 24.42 13.56 -0.76
CA ASN A 102 25.46 14.01 -1.69
C ASN A 102 25.17 13.55 -3.12
N VAL A 103 24.19 14.20 -3.77
CA VAL A 103 23.74 13.91 -5.13
C VAL A 103 23.68 15.21 -5.93
N ASP A 104 24.21 15.23 -7.16
CA ASP A 104 24.03 16.37 -8.06
C ASP A 104 22.58 16.40 -8.58
N PRO A 105 21.81 17.48 -8.35
CA PRO A 105 20.39 17.51 -8.73
C PRO A 105 20.15 17.36 -10.23
N ARG A 106 21.03 17.91 -11.07
CA ARG A 106 20.84 17.86 -12.53
C ARG A 106 21.10 16.46 -13.06
N GLN A 107 22.22 15.86 -12.65
CA GLN A 107 22.58 14.50 -13.02
C GLN A 107 21.53 13.49 -12.55
N ALA A 108 20.94 13.70 -11.36
CA ALA A 108 19.90 12.86 -10.83
C ALA A 108 18.58 13.02 -11.61
N GLN A 109 18.18 14.26 -11.91
CA GLN A 109 16.99 14.52 -12.71
C GLN A 109 17.10 13.89 -14.11
N GLU A 110 18.25 13.99 -14.75
CA GLU A 110 18.49 13.39 -16.07
C GLU A 110 18.39 11.86 -16.04
N GLN A 111 18.97 11.22 -15.02
CA GLN A 111 18.89 9.76 -14.84
C GLN A 111 17.44 9.32 -14.57
N VAL A 112 16.73 9.97 -13.64
CA VAL A 112 15.32 9.65 -13.35
C VAL A 112 14.45 9.85 -14.58
N ALA A 113 14.64 10.95 -15.32
CA ALA A 113 13.88 11.23 -16.53
C ALA A 113 14.11 10.18 -17.62
N ALA A 114 15.34 9.64 -17.73
CA ALA A 114 15.66 8.61 -18.72
C ALA A 114 14.79 7.35 -18.56
N PHE A 115 14.51 6.96 -17.32
CA PHE A 115 13.70 5.77 -16.99
C PHE A 115 12.21 5.90 -17.29
N TRP A 116 11.70 7.09 -17.61
CA TRP A 116 10.27 7.28 -17.86
C TRP A 116 9.97 7.84 -19.27
N ARG A 117 10.98 7.96 -20.15
CA ARG A 117 10.83 8.53 -21.50
C ARG A 117 9.90 7.71 -22.40
N ASP A 118 9.94 6.40 -22.24
CA ASP A 118 9.19 5.42 -23.02
C ASP A 118 7.88 5.00 -22.34
N CYS A 119 7.57 5.58 -21.17
CA CYS A 119 6.38 5.23 -20.42
C CYS A 119 5.14 5.93 -21.01
N PRO A 120 4.07 5.20 -21.34
CA PRO A 120 2.84 5.82 -21.83
C PRO A 120 2.27 6.76 -20.77
N SER A 121 1.74 7.90 -21.24
CA SER A 121 1.04 8.81 -20.35
C SER A 121 -0.24 8.16 -19.85
N GLY A 122 -0.26 7.77 -18.58
CA GLY A 122 -1.48 7.36 -17.87
C GLY A 122 -1.99 8.46 -16.94
N SER A 123 -3.26 8.37 -16.58
CA SER A 123 -3.83 9.11 -15.46
C SER A 123 -4.20 8.11 -14.39
N PRO A 124 -3.78 8.32 -13.13
CA PRO A 124 -4.20 7.43 -12.05
C PRO A 124 -5.72 7.45 -11.89
N SER A 125 -6.27 6.40 -11.27
CA SER A 125 -7.69 6.39 -10.94
C SER A 125 -8.02 7.57 -10.03
N SER A 126 -9.22 8.13 -10.18
CA SER A 126 -9.68 9.21 -9.31
C SER A 126 -9.67 8.78 -7.84
N SER A 127 -9.24 9.68 -6.96
CA SER A 127 -9.42 9.51 -5.52
C SER A 127 -10.91 9.34 -5.21
N PHE A 128 -11.24 8.45 -4.29
CA PHE A 128 -12.57 8.33 -3.76
C PHE A 128 -12.80 9.45 -2.72
N PRO A 129 -13.79 10.34 -2.92
CA PRO A 129 -14.06 11.39 -1.94
C PRO A 129 -14.52 10.74 -0.63
N THR A 130 -14.05 11.27 0.49
CA THR A 130 -14.52 10.89 1.83
C THR A 130 -15.31 12.06 2.41
N THR A 131 -16.41 11.76 3.08
CA THR A 131 -17.20 12.75 3.80
C THR A 131 -16.84 12.72 5.28
N ASP A 132 -16.47 13.88 5.81
CA ASP A 132 -16.30 14.07 7.24
C ASP A 132 -17.65 13.98 7.96
N GLY A 133 -17.68 13.20 9.05
CA GLY A 133 -18.75 13.29 10.04
C GLY A 133 -19.98 12.44 9.75
N GLN A 134 -20.06 11.31 10.46
CA GLN A 134 -21.29 10.53 10.59
C GLN A 134 -21.82 10.50 12.04
N GLY A 135 -21.53 11.58 12.79
CA GLY A 135 -21.89 11.68 14.21
C GLY A 135 -21.04 10.77 15.11
N PRO A 136 -21.30 10.77 16.44
CA PRO A 136 -20.61 9.91 17.38
C PRO A 136 -20.95 8.44 17.13
N ARG A 137 -19.94 7.58 17.19
CA ARG A 137 -20.08 6.13 17.01
C ARG A 137 -19.36 5.39 18.12
N CYS A 138 -19.85 4.21 18.41
CA CYS A 138 -19.27 3.31 19.40
C CYS A 138 -19.28 1.91 18.81
N THR A 139 -18.09 1.35 18.61
CA THR A 139 -17.91 -0.04 18.18
C THR A 139 -17.48 -0.84 19.40
N LEU A 140 -18.13 -1.99 19.62
CA LEU A 140 -17.80 -2.90 20.70
C LEU A 140 -17.54 -4.29 20.13
N ARG A 141 -16.31 -4.76 20.27
CA ARG A 141 -15.91 -6.11 19.90
C ARG A 141 -15.63 -6.92 21.15
N TYR A 142 -16.35 -8.02 21.33
CA TYR A 142 -16.08 -8.96 22.40
C TYR A 142 -15.02 -9.98 21.98
N LYS A 143 -13.92 -10.06 22.74
CA LYS A 143 -12.92 -11.12 22.64
C LYS A 143 -12.61 -11.62 24.05
N LYS A 144 -12.62 -12.94 24.23
CA LYS A 144 -12.28 -13.56 25.53
C LYS A 144 -10.80 -13.27 25.84
N SER A 145 -10.53 -12.39 26.79
CA SER A 145 -9.19 -12.06 27.26
C SER A 145 -9.25 -11.51 28.70
N GLU A 146 -8.09 -11.42 29.36
CA GLU A 146 -7.94 -10.82 30.70
C GLU A 146 -7.78 -9.29 30.64
N GLN A 147 -7.90 -8.69 29.45
CA GLN A 147 -7.63 -7.28 29.19
C GLN A 147 -8.80 -6.61 28.47
N ALA A 148 -8.91 -5.29 28.61
CA ALA A 148 -9.79 -4.44 27.82
C ALA A 148 -8.97 -3.35 27.17
N HIS A 149 -9.22 -3.09 25.88
CA HIS A 149 -8.53 -2.09 25.07
C HIS A 149 -9.57 -1.08 24.59
N LEU A 150 -9.23 0.21 24.61
CA LEU A 150 -10.13 1.32 24.30
C LEU A 150 -9.39 2.38 23.48
N CYS A 151 -9.99 2.81 22.37
CA CYS A 151 -9.61 3.99 21.60
C CYS A 151 -10.76 5.01 21.61
N LEU A 152 -10.42 6.30 21.58
CA LEU A 152 -11.35 7.43 21.72
C LEU A 152 -11.08 8.51 20.66
#